data_AF-A0A1W9MM50-F1
#
_entry.id   AF-A0A1W9MM50-F1
#
_cell.length_a   1.000
_cell.length_b   1.000
_cell.length_c   1.000
_cell.angle_alpha   90.00
_cell.angle_beta   90.00
_cell.angle_gamma   90.00
#
_symmetry.space_group_name_H-M   'P 1'
#
loop_
_entity.id
_entity.type
_entity.pdbx_description
1 polymer ?
#
loop_
_entity_poly.entity_id
_entity_poly.type
_entity_poly.pdbx_seq_one_letter_code
_entity_poly.pdbx_strand_id
1 'polypeptide(L)'
;EKIAERYFEKRILNEAVPEEWIHAILDSNSARKKGKCGENKLLNILKKYGFQEMKTWEEFFDTQKCVVKFSKIFSVTNVRKNLNIELATKKQNKKLDLIIKCGKNIFLCEAKHLNTSGGAQDKQISELIEIIGLKEKDKNISYIAFLDGSYSNILLSDASGGDKLMAQKKDIGECLIRNPGSFWVNTGGFESLILDLNQI
;
A
#
# COMPACT_ATOMS: atom_id res chain seq x y z
N GLU A 1 16.88 -21.98 1.51
CA GLU A 1 17.00 -23.44 1.70
C GLU A 1 17.35 -23.84 3.13
N LYS A 2 18.57 -23.58 3.64
CA LYS A 2 19.08 -24.14 4.92
C LYS A 2 18.25 -23.96 6.21
N ILE A 3 17.31 -23.02 6.30
CA ILE A 3 16.46 -22.82 7.50
C ILE A 3 15.18 -23.65 7.44
N ALA A 4 14.60 -23.83 6.25
CA ALA A 4 13.39 -24.62 6.07
C ALA A 4 13.71 -26.11 6.28
N GLU A 5 14.80 -26.62 5.71
CA GLU A 5 15.27 -28.00 5.90
C GLU A 5 15.46 -28.35 7.39
N ARG A 6 16.15 -27.47 8.15
CA ARG A 6 16.32 -27.62 9.61
C ARG A 6 15.01 -27.55 10.40
N TYR A 7 13.98 -26.90 9.87
CA TYR A 7 12.64 -26.84 10.47
C TYR A 7 11.87 -28.15 10.25
N PHE A 8 12.03 -28.77 9.09
CA PHE A 8 11.42 -30.06 8.74
C PHE A 8 12.10 -31.24 9.44
N GLU A 9 13.43 -31.23 9.59
CA GLU A 9 14.21 -32.27 10.30
C GLU A 9 13.76 -32.52 11.75
N LYS A 10 13.08 -31.54 12.37
CA LYS A 10 12.66 -31.61 13.78
C LYS A 10 11.18 -31.97 13.97
N ARG A 11 10.44 -32.30 12.92
CA ARG A 11 9.02 -32.68 13.03
C ARG A 11 8.71 -33.99 12.30
N ILE A 12 7.74 -34.72 12.83
CA ILE A 12 7.18 -35.91 12.19
C ILE A 12 6.26 -35.43 11.07
N LEU A 13 6.69 -35.59 9.83
CA LEU A 13 5.86 -35.39 8.64
C LEU A 13 5.00 -36.66 8.44
N ASN A 14 3.69 -36.48 8.30
CA ASN A 14 2.75 -37.56 8.03
C ASN A 14 1.58 -37.02 7.19
N GLU A 15 0.68 -37.89 6.74
CA GLU A 15 -0.49 -37.50 5.92
C GLU A 15 -1.38 -36.45 6.58
N ALA A 16 -1.35 -36.29 7.91
CA ALA A 16 -2.12 -35.28 8.64
C ALA A 16 -1.43 -33.90 8.68
N VAL A 17 -0.12 -33.82 8.41
CA VAL A 17 0.63 -32.55 8.30
C VAL A 17 1.61 -32.64 7.11
N PRO A 18 1.11 -32.51 5.86
CA PRO A 18 1.92 -32.58 4.66
C PRO A 18 2.95 -31.46 4.58
N GLU A 19 4.06 -31.71 3.90
CA GLU A 19 5.15 -30.73 3.72
C GLU A 19 4.67 -29.47 3.00
N GLU A 20 3.80 -29.66 2.01
CA GLU A 20 3.19 -28.61 1.19
C GLU A 20 2.35 -27.64 2.02
N TRP A 21 1.70 -28.13 3.08
CA TRP A 21 0.90 -27.30 3.99
C TRP A 21 1.81 -26.42 4.84
N ILE A 22 2.94 -26.96 5.29
CA ILE A 22 3.93 -26.20 6.03
C ILE A 22 4.58 -25.14 5.13
N HIS A 23 4.93 -25.48 3.88
CA HIS A 23 5.42 -24.52 2.89
C HIS A 23 4.39 -23.40 2.63
N ALA A 24 3.12 -23.74 2.45
CA ALA A 24 2.04 -22.76 2.27
C ALA A 24 1.89 -21.83 3.49
N ILE A 25 2.04 -22.34 4.71
CA ILE A 25 2.03 -21.53 5.95
C ILE A 25 3.25 -20.61 6.02
N LEU A 26 4.44 -21.12 5.68
CA LEU A 26 5.68 -20.34 5.67
C LEU A 26 5.62 -19.21 4.63
N ASP A 27 5.13 -19.50 3.43
CA ASP A 27 4.92 -18.52 2.37
C ASP A 27 3.89 -17.47 2.75
N SER A 28 2.78 -17.89 3.36
CA SER A 28 1.75 -16.97 3.88
C SER A 28 2.31 -16.03 4.96
N ASN A 29 3.19 -16.54 5.83
CA ASN A 29 3.85 -15.73 6.86
C ASN A 29 4.91 -14.80 6.28
N SER A 30 5.65 -15.22 5.26
CA SER A 30 6.60 -14.40 4.51
C SER A 30 5.89 -13.21 3.84
N ALA A 31 4.77 -13.46 3.17
CA ALA A 31 3.94 -12.42 2.56
C ALA A 31 3.42 -11.41 3.61
N ARG A 32 2.96 -11.88 4.77
CA ARG A 32 2.49 -11.01 5.87
C ARG A 32 3.62 -10.16 6.47
N LYS A 33 4.82 -10.74 6.65
CA LYS A 33 6.01 -10.01 7.12
C LYS A 33 6.43 -8.92 6.14
N LYS A 34 6.33 -9.18 4.82
CA LYS A 34 6.62 -8.18 3.77
C LYS A 34 5.65 -7.00 3.80
N GLY A 35 4.35 -7.24 3.98
CA GLY A 35 3.35 -6.15 4.14
C GLY A 35 3.66 -5.24 5.33
N LYS A 36 3.92 -5.83 6.51
CA LYS A 36 4.28 -5.08 7.72
C LYS A 36 5.60 -4.30 7.59
N CYS A 37 6.55 -4.81 6.79
CA CYS A 37 7.79 -4.11 6.48
C CYS A 37 7.53 -2.84 5.64
N GLY A 38 6.64 -2.92 4.64
CA GLY A 38 6.23 -1.79 3.82
C GLY A 38 5.59 -0.66 4.64
N GLU A 39 4.62 -0.99 5.49
CA GLU A 39 3.99 -0.03 6.41
C GLU A 39 5.02 0.67 7.31
N ASN A 40 5.88 -0.11 7.97
CA ASN A 40 6.86 0.43 8.91
C ASN A 40 7.86 1.35 8.21
N LYS A 41 8.22 1.05 6.95
CA LYS A 41 9.08 1.91 6.13
C LYS A 41 8.42 3.26 5.89
N LEU A 42 7.15 3.27 5.46
CA LEU A 42 6.41 4.52 5.23
C LEU A 42 6.26 5.35 6.50
N LEU A 43 5.93 4.71 7.63
CA LEU A 43 5.86 5.40 8.92
C LEU A 43 7.20 6.01 9.33
N ASN A 44 8.31 5.30 9.11
CA ASN A 44 9.64 5.83 9.41
C ASN A 44 9.98 7.05 8.55
N ILE A 45 9.62 7.03 7.27
CA ILE A 45 9.76 8.19 6.39
C ILE A 45 8.91 9.35 6.91
N LEU A 46 7.60 9.13 7.11
CA LEU A 46 6.67 10.13 7.62
C LEU A 46 7.16 10.76 8.95
N LYS A 47 7.65 9.93 9.88
CA LYS A 47 8.20 10.39 11.16
C LYS A 47 9.42 11.28 10.99
N LYS A 48 10.34 10.96 10.06
CA LYS A 48 11.49 11.84 9.75
C LYS A 48 11.05 13.22 9.27
N TYR A 49 9.94 13.27 8.56
CA TYR A 49 9.32 14.51 8.10
C TYR A 49 8.37 15.14 9.12
N GLY A 50 8.31 14.64 10.37
CA GLY A 50 7.53 15.27 11.45
C GLY A 50 6.05 14.90 11.51
N PHE A 51 5.60 13.87 10.78
CA PHE A 51 4.27 13.30 10.98
C PHE A 51 4.23 12.50 12.28
N GLN A 52 3.13 12.65 13.00
CA GLN A 52 2.90 11.94 14.25
C GLN A 52 1.87 10.82 14.06
N GLU A 53 2.13 9.65 14.63
CA GLU A 53 1.17 8.53 14.58
C GLU A 53 0.08 8.73 15.64
N MET A 54 -1.19 8.73 15.21
CA MET A 54 -2.35 8.91 16.09
C MET A 54 -3.09 7.60 16.33
N LYS A 55 -3.84 7.53 17.42
CA LYS A 55 -4.61 6.33 17.78
C LYS A 55 -6.11 6.57 17.83
N THR A 56 -6.56 7.81 17.93
CA THR A 56 -7.98 8.14 17.99
C THR A 56 -8.40 9.14 16.90
N TRP A 57 -9.70 9.24 16.65
CA TRP A 57 -10.26 10.15 15.65
C TRP A 57 -10.16 11.61 16.09
N GLU A 58 -10.29 11.87 17.39
CA GLU A 58 -10.15 13.20 17.98
C GLU A 58 -8.74 13.75 17.71
N GLU A 59 -7.72 12.97 18.07
CA GLU A 59 -6.31 13.29 17.79
C GLU A 59 -6.05 13.51 16.29
N PHE A 60 -6.65 12.68 15.43
CA PHE A 60 -6.51 12.79 13.98
C PHE A 60 -7.11 14.10 13.43
N PHE A 61 -8.24 14.57 13.95
CA PHE A 61 -8.86 15.81 13.51
C PHE A 61 -8.16 17.06 14.06
N ASP A 62 -7.66 17.01 15.30
CA ASP A 62 -6.99 18.14 15.95
C ASP A 62 -5.56 18.37 15.43
N THR A 63 -4.88 17.30 14.98
CA THR A 63 -3.49 17.38 14.53
C THR A 63 -3.41 17.71 13.05
N GLN A 64 -2.63 18.73 12.67
CA GLN A 64 -2.46 19.11 11.25
C GLN A 64 -1.67 18.07 10.44
N LYS A 65 -0.69 17.41 11.08
CA LYS A 65 0.27 16.55 10.40
C LYS A 65 0.39 15.20 11.09
N CYS A 66 -0.40 14.24 10.64
CA CYS A 66 -0.49 12.94 11.30
C CYS A 66 -0.69 11.78 10.33
N VAL A 67 -0.45 10.58 10.84
CA VAL A 67 -0.67 9.33 10.13
C VAL A 67 -1.37 8.34 11.05
N VAL A 68 -2.28 7.54 10.51
CA VAL A 68 -2.94 6.44 11.21
C VAL A 68 -2.96 5.21 10.33
N LYS A 69 -2.97 4.04 10.97
CA LYS A 69 -3.15 2.76 10.29
C LYS A 69 -4.60 2.35 10.29
N PHE A 70 -5.03 1.68 9.23
CA PHE A 70 -6.31 0.98 9.27
C PHE A 70 -6.32 -0.05 10.40
N SER A 71 -7.34 0.02 11.24
CA SER A 71 -7.42 -0.75 12.48
C SER A 71 -8.87 -1.02 12.86
N LYS A 72 -9.14 -1.42 14.10
CA LYS A 72 -10.52 -1.50 14.60
C LYS A 72 -11.14 -0.10 14.77
N ILE A 73 -10.34 0.88 15.21
CA ILE A 73 -10.75 2.27 15.39
C ILE A 73 -10.92 2.95 14.02
N PHE A 74 -9.90 2.82 13.18
CA PHE A 74 -9.89 3.27 11.79
C PHE A 74 -10.33 2.13 10.87
N SER A 75 -11.53 1.59 11.12
CA SER A 75 -12.14 0.58 10.25
C SER A 75 -12.66 1.23 8.98
N VAL A 76 -12.83 0.46 7.89
CA VAL A 76 -13.37 0.98 6.61
C VAL A 76 -14.70 1.71 6.81
N THR A 77 -15.60 1.15 7.62
CA THR A 77 -16.89 1.78 7.94
C THR A 77 -16.72 3.11 8.66
N ASN A 78 -15.83 3.18 9.66
CA ASN A 78 -15.57 4.41 10.40
C ASN A 78 -14.89 5.45 9.53
N VAL A 79 -13.95 5.04 8.68
CA VAL A 79 -13.26 5.92 7.73
C VAL A 79 -14.25 6.52 6.73
N ARG A 80 -15.12 5.69 6.14
CA ARG A 80 -16.21 6.16 5.26
C ARG A 80 -17.10 7.17 5.94
N LYS A 81 -17.51 6.90 7.19
CA LYS A 81 -18.40 7.79 7.95
C LYS A 81 -17.70 9.10 8.35
N ASN A 82 -16.53 9.01 8.97
CA ASN A 82 -15.84 10.16 9.57
C ASN A 82 -15.19 11.07 8.52
N LEU A 83 -14.73 10.52 7.39
CA LEU A 83 -14.18 11.29 6.27
C LEU A 83 -15.22 11.59 5.18
N ASN A 84 -16.45 11.07 5.31
CA ASN A 84 -17.51 11.18 4.32
C ASN A 84 -17.07 10.71 2.91
N ILE A 85 -16.41 9.54 2.85
CA ILE A 85 -15.91 8.91 1.61
C ILE A 85 -16.66 7.65 1.25
N GLU A 86 -16.63 7.27 -0.02
CA GLU A 86 -17.21 6.04 -0.54
C GLU A 86 -16.19 4.89 -0.47
N LEU A 87 -14.92 5.13 -0.82
CA LEU A 87 -13.90 4.08 -0.97
C LEU A 87 -14.47 2.90 -1.76
N ALA A 88 -14.91 3.19 -2.99
CA ALA A 88 -15.70 2.29 -3.84
C ALA A 88 -14.83 1.23 -4.54
N THR A 89 -14.11 0.43 -3.76
CA THR A 89 -13.33 -0.70 -4.28
C THR A 89 -14.22 -1.86 -4.70
N LYS A 90 -13.84 -2.60 -5.75
CA LYS A 90 -14.49 -3.82 -6.22
C LYS A 90 -14.61 -4.86 -5.11
N LYS A 91 -13.59 -4.97 -4.26
CA LYS A 91 -13.62 -5.83 -3.08
C LYS A 91 -14.27 -5.08 -1.92
N GLN A 92 -15.41 -5.57 -1.45
CA GLN A 92 -16.08 -4.99 -0.29
C GLN A 92 -15.14 -5.00 0.93
N ASN A 93 -15.13 -3.89 1.66
CA ASN A 93 -14.34 -3.69 2.88
C ASN A 93 -12.82 -3.84 2.70
N LYS A 94 -12.28 -3.52 1.51
CA LYS A 94 -10.83 -3.43 1.34
C LYS A 94 -10.28 -2.40 2.33
N LYS A 95 -9.41 -2.87 3.22
CA LYS A 95 -8.61 -2.03 4.11
C LYS A 95 -7.37 -1.62 3.34
N LEU A 96 -7.07 -0.32 3.38
CA LEU A 96 -5.79 0.19 2.91
C LEU A 96 -4.78 0.14 4.05
N ASP A 97 -3.55 0.54 3.80
CA ASP A 97 -2.48 0.44 4.80
C ASP A 97 -2.48 1.66 5.73
N LEU A 98 -2.45 2.88 5.18
CA LEU A 98 -2.31 4.13 5.94
C LEU A 98 -3.34 5.19 5.53
N ILE A 99 -3.63 6.10 6.46
CA ILE A 99 -4.30 7.39 6.21
C ILE A 99 -3.34 8.48 6.69
N ILE A 100 -2.95 9.36 5.78
CA ILE A 100 -1.95 10.42 6.02
C ILE A 100 -2.67 11.76 5.89
N LYS A 101 -2.55 12.62 6.89
CA LYS A 101 -3.15 13.97 6.88
C LYS A 101 -2.05 15.02 6.93
N CYS A 102 -2.12 15.98 6.00
CA CYS A 102 -1.31 17.19 6.01
C CYS A 102 -2.24 18.41 5.79
N GLY A 103 -2.50 19.16 6.84
CA GLY A 103 -3.45 20.26 6.82
C GLY A 103 -4.87 19.76 6.55
N LYS A 104 -5.45 20.25 5.43
CA LYS A 104 -6.76 19.82 4.93
C LYS A 104 -6.67 18.58 4.05
N ASN A 105 -5.49 18.28 3.51
CA ASN A 105 -5.29 17.17 2.58
C ASN A 105 -5.19 15.85 3.34
N ILE A 106 -5.94 14.86 2.88
CA ILE A 106 -5.95 13.51 3.42
C ILE A 106 -5.66 12.53 2.28
N PHE A 107 -4.67 11.68 2.50
CA PHE A 107 -4.26 10.66 1.55
C PHE A 107 -4.52 9.28 2.12
N LEU A 108 -5.28 8.47 1.38
CA LEU A 108 -5.42 7.05 1.65
C LEU A 108 -4.37 6.28 0.88
N CYS A 109 -3.51 5.55 1.57
CA CYS A 109 -2.32 4.94 0.99
C CYS A 109 -2.41 3.41 1.04
N GLU A 110 -2.19 2.78 -0.10
CA GLU A 110 -1.93 1.34 -0.24
C GLU A 110 -0.46 1.13 -0.61
N ALA A 111 0.20 0.22 0.08
CA ALA A 111 1.60 -0.11 -0.07
C ALA A 111 1.80 -1.56 -0.53
N LYS A 112 2.64 -1.74 -1.54
CA LYS A 112 3.12 -3.05 -1.99
C LYS A 112 4.64 -3.03 -2.13
N HIS A 113 5.26 -4.15 -1.78
CA HIS A 113 6.69 -4.36 -1.93
C HIS A 113 6.91 -5.60 -2.80
N LEU A 114 7.43 -5.39 -4.01
CA LEU A 114 7.53 -6.37 -5.08
C LEU A 114 8.98 -6.51 -5.54
N ASN A 115 9.62 -7.64 -5.18
CA ASN A 115 11.03 -7.94 -5.49
C ASN A 115 11.23 -9.03 -6.55
N THR A 116 10.17 -9.69 -7.01
CA THR A 116 10.24 -10.84 -7.93
C THR A 116 9.07 -10.84 -8.92
N SER A 117 9.32 -11.29 -10.15
CA SER A 117 8.32 -11.43 -11.22
C SER A 117 7.40 -12.65 -11.02
N GLY A 118 6.08 -12.50 -11.23
CA GLY A 118 5.13 -13.62 -11.26
C GLY A 118 3.64 -13.21 -11.22
N GLY A 119 2.70 -14.15 -11.43
CA GLY A 119 1.26 -13.82 -11.58
C GLY A 119 0.58 -13.16 -10.36
N ALA A 120 1.10 -13.37 -9.15
CA ALA A 120 0.62 -12.67 -7.95
C ALA A 120 0.91 -11.17 -8.00
N GLN A 121 1.93 -10.76 -8.75
CA GLN A 121 2.34 -9.38 -8.90
C GLN A 121 1.32 -8.58 -9.72
N ASP A 122 0.83 -9.15 -10.82
CA ASP A 122 -0.12 -8.48 -11.71
C ASP A 122 -1.37 -8.08 -10.97
N LYS A 123 -1.87 -8.99 -10.12
CA LYS A 123 -3.00 -8.71 -9.25
C LYS A 123 -2.72 -7.53 -8.31
N GLN A 124 -1.51 -7.46 -7.72
CA GLN A 124 -1.14 -6.35 -6.86
C GLN A 124 -1.04 -5.02 -7.61
N ILE A 125 -0.53 -5.02 -8.84
CA ILE A 125 -0.49 -3.82 -9.69
C ILE A 125 -1.91 -3.37 -10.06
N SER A 126 -2.77 -4.29 -10.52
CA SER A 126 -4.17 -3.98 -10.81
C SER A 126 -4.91 -3.44 -9.58
N GLU A 127 -4.60 -3.98 -8.39
CA GLU A 127 -5.14 -3.45 -7.13
C GLU A 127 -4.67 -2.02 -6.85
N LEU A 128 -3.40 -1.68 -7.10
CA LEU A 128 -2.90 -0.32 -6.93
C LEU A 128 -3.51 0.65 -7.93
N ILE A 129 -3.64 0.24 -9.20
CA ILE A 129 -4.28 1.03 -10.27
C ILE A 129 -5.74 1.33 -9.91
N GLU A 130 -6.47 0.33 -9.40
CA GLU A 130 -7.84 0.51 -8.95
C GLU A 130 -7.93 1.61 -7.87
N ILE A 131 -7.03 1.60 -6.88
CA ILE A 131 -7.03 2.57 -5.78
C ILE A 131 -6.78 4.00 -6.27
N ILE A 132 -5.76 4.25 -7.10
CA ILE A 132 -5.53 5.60 -7.64
C ILE A 132 -6.60 6.05 -8.65
N GLY A 133 -7.34 5.09 -9.20
CA GLY A 133 -8.49 5.33 -10.07
C GLY A 133 -9.74 5.80 -9.32
N LEU A 134 -9.80 5.64 -7.99
CA LEU A 134 -10.91 6.08 -7.17
C LEU A 134 -10.98 7.60 -7.07
N LYS A 135 -12.20 8.12 -6.85
CA LYS A 135 -12.47 9.54 -6.71
C LYS A 135 -13.52 9.75 -5.63
N GLU A 136 -13.23 10.69 -4.73
CA GLU A 136 -14.14 11.08 -3.66
C GLU A 136 -14.80 12.43 -3.96
N LYS A 137 -15.90 12.72 -3.25
CA LYS A 137 -16.60 14.00 -3.36
C LYS A 137 -15.74 15.16 -2.85
N ASP A 138 -15.01 14.93 -1.75
CA ASP A 138 -14.06 15.90 -1.21
C ASP A 138 -12.75 15.85 -2.02
N LYS A 139 -12.39 16.99 -2.62
CA LYS A 139 -11.17 17.13 -3.43
C LYS A 139 -9.89 17.13 -2.61
N ASN A 140 -9.97 17.35 -1.30
CA ASN A 140 -8.82 17.27 -0.40
C ASN A 140 -8.50 15.82 -0.03
N ILE A 141 -9.36 14.86 -0.40
CA ILE A 141 -9.13 13.45 -0.16
C ILE A 141 -8.67 12.79 -1.46
N SER A 142 -7.51 12.15 -1.42
CA SER A 142 -6.91 11.50 -2.58
C SER A 142 -6.18 10.22 -2.20
N TYR A 143 -5.63 9.54 -3.20
CA TYR A 143 -5.08 8.19 -3.04
C TYR A 143 -3.60 8.13 -3.36
N ILE A 144 -2.86 7.34 -2.61
CA ILE A 144 -1.45 7.04 -2.87
C ILE A 144 -1.32 5.53 -3.14
N ALA A 145 -0.87 5.17 -4.33
CA ALA A 145 -0.34 3.85 -4.61
C ALA A 145 1.18 3.86 -4.40
N PHE A 146 1.63 3.20 -3.35
CA PHE A 146 3.04 3.03 -3.06
C PHE A 146 3.52 1.67 -3.55
N LEU A 147 4.47 1.67 -4.48
CA LEU A 147 5.11 0.47 -5.01
C LEU A 147 6.62 0.55 -4.81
N ASP A 148 7.15 -0.36 -4.01
CA ASP A 148 8.58 -0.46 -3.73
C ASP A 148 9.18 -1.78 -4.23
N GLY A 149 10.48 -1.79 -4.45
CA GLY A 149 11.21 -2.91 -5.04
C GLY A 149 11.56 -2.72 -6.52
N SER A 150 12.28 -3.69 -7.08
CA SER A 150 12.88 -3.58 -8.43
C SER A 150 11.85 -3.36 -9.54
N TYR A 151 10.64 -3.90 -9.39
CA TYR A 151 9.60 -3.75 -10.41
C TYR A 151 9.08 -2.31 -10.52
N SER A 152 9.13 -1.54 -9.43
CA SER A 152 8.75 -0.12 -9.47
C SER A 152 9.60 0.65 -10.49
N ASN A 153 10.90 0.34 -10.54
CA ASN A 153 11.82 0.97 -11.49
C ASN A 153 11.52 0.56 -12.93
N ILE A 154 11.13 -0.69 -13.17
CA ILE A 154 10.74 -1.18 -14.51
C ILE A 154 9.48 -0.44 -14.99
N LEU A 155 8.48 -0.34 -14.11
CA LEU A 155 7.22 0.32 -14.39
C LEU A 155 7.36 1.84 -14.61
N LEU A 156 8.30 2.47 -13.91
CA LEU A 156 8.59 3.90 -14.05
C LEU A 156 9.63 4.23 -15.13
N SER A 157 10.29 3.22 -15.71
CA SER A 157 11.29 3.44 -16.77
C SER A 157 10.67 3.76 -18.12
N ASP A 158 11.42 4.43 -18.99
CA ASP A 158 11.04 4.66 -20.40
C ASP A 158 11.24 3.43 -21.29
N ALA A 159 11.74 2.32 -20.72
CA ALA A 159 12.02 1.11 -21.49
C ALA A 159 10.72 0.52 -22.07
N SER A 160 10.79 0.11 -23.34
CA SER A 160 9.77 -0.70 -23.98
C SER A 160 9.67 -2.04 -23.27
N GLY A 161 8.46 -2.37 -22.81
CA GLY A 161 8.13 -3.67 -22.23
C GLY A 161 7.19 -4.45 -23.15
N GLY A 162 6.89 -5.69 -22.76
CA GLY A 162 5.80 -6.44 -23.40
C GLY A 162 4.45 -5.73 -23.25
N ASP A 163 3.47 -6.10 -24.08
CA ASP A 163 2.15 -5.47 -24.18
C ASP A 163 1.47 -5.23 -22.82
N LYS A 164 1.66 -6.16 -21.89
CA LYS A 164 1.09 -6.08 -20.54
C LYS A 164 1.66 -4.92 -19.71
N LEU A 165 2.98 -4.71 -19.76
CA LEU A 165 3.61 -3.60 -19.04
C LEU A 165 3.16 -2.26 -19.65
N MET A 166 3.05 -2.21 -20.97
CA MET A 166 2.54 -1.03 -21.68
C MET A 166 1.09 -0.71 -21.31
N ALA A 167 0.24 -1.73 -21.21
CA ALA A 167 -1.14 -1.57 -20.72
C ALA A 167 -1.18 -1.06 -19.28
N GLN A 168 -0.37 -1.62 -18.36
CA GLN A 168 -0.29 -1.13 -16.98
C GLN A 168 0.16 0.34 -16.91
N LYS A 169 1.20 0.73 -17.65
CA LYS A 169 1.67 2.12 -17.71
C LYS A 169 0.58 3.06 -18.22
N LYS A 170 -0.14 2.64 -19.27
CA LYS A 170 -1.26 3.40 -19.83
C LYS A 170 -2.38 3.58 -18.81
N ASP A 171 -2.83 2.50 -18.17
CA ASP A 171 -3.91 2.53 -17.18
C ASP A 171 -3.57 3.43 -15.99
N ILE A 172 -2.31 3.38 -15.52
CA ILE A 172 -1.81 4.28 -14.47
C ILE A 172 -1.90 5.74 -14.94
N GLY A 173 -1.37 6.04 -16.13
CA GLY A 173 -1.39 7.40 -16.70
C GLY A 173 -2.81 7.94 -16.83
N GLU A 174 -3.73 7.14 -17.37
CA GLU A 174 -5.15 7.53 -17.51
C GLU A 174 -5.82 7.80 -16.15
N CYS A 175 -5.51 6.99 -15.13
CA CYS A 175 -6.02 7.21 -13.78
C CYS A 175 -5.48 8.51 -13.16
N LEU A 176 -4.18 8.79 -13.30
CA LEU A 176 -3.55 9.99 -12.75
C LEU A 176 -4.01 11.26 -13.47
N ILE A 177 -4.22 11.21 -14.78
CA ILE A 177 -4.80 12.33 -15.55
C ILE A 177 -6.23 12.63 -15.06
N ARG A 178 -7.04 11.59 -14.83
CA ARG A 178 -8.43 11.73 -14.36
C ARG A 178 -8.51 12.19 -12.90
N ASN A 179 -7.53 11.81 -12.08
CA ASN A 179 -7.45 12.07 -10.64
C ASN A 179 -6.09 12.71 -10.27
N PRO A 180 -5.88 14.00 -10.59
CA PRO A 180 -4.57 14.65 -10.45
C PRO A 180 -4.08 14.84 -9.00
N GLY A 181 -4.96 14.65 -8.01
CA GLY A 181 -4.58 14.64 -6.59
C GLY A 181 -4.06 13.28 -6.09
N SER A 182 -4.21 12.22 -6.87
CA SER A 182 -3.72 10.89 -6.55
C SER A 182 -2.29 10.69 -7.07
N PHE A 183 -1.53 9.82 -6.42
CA PHE A 183 -0.11 9.63 -6.71
C PHE A 183 0.26 8.15 -6.85
N TRP A 184 1.15 7.87 -7.80
CA TRP A 184 1.85 6.59 -7.92
C TRP A 184 3.33 6.82 -7.62
N VAL A 185 3.84 6.24 -6.54
CA VAL A 185 5.19 6.55 -6.06
C VAL A 185 5.95 5.33 -5.58
N ASN A 186 7.27 5.37 -5.76
CA ASN A 186 8.21 4.49 -5.07
C ASN A 186 8.74 5.18 -3.81
N THR A 187 9.78 4.62 -3.18
CA THR A 187 10.42 5.23 -2.00
C THR A 187 10.85 6.68 -2.23
N GLY A 188 11.61 6.95 -3.29
CA GLY A 188 12.10 8.30 -3.59
C GLY A 188 10.96 9.26 -3.92
N GLY A 189 10.00 8.82 -4.75
CA GLY A 189 8.82 9.61 -5.07
C GLY A 189 7.94 9.92 -3.85
N PHE A 190 7.84 8.99 -2.89
CA PHE A 190 7.12 9.22 -1.65
C PHE A 190 7.85 10.23 -0.75
N GLU A 191 9.17 10.15 -0.62
CA GLU A 191 9.97 11.15 0.10
C GLU A 191 9.80 12.55 -0.51
N SER A 192 9.86 12.67 -1.84
CA SER A 192 9.62 13.94 -2.55
C SER A 192 8.20 14.46 -2.33
N LEU A 193 7.18 13.61 -2.47
CA LEU A 193 5.78 14.00 -2.24
C LEU A 193 5.58 14.55 -0.83
N ILE A 194 6.14 13.87 0.19
CA ILE A 194 6.03 14.32 1.57
C ILE A 194 6.81 15.62 1.82
N LEU A 195 7.95 15.81 1.15
CA LEU A 195 8.70 17.08 1.19
C LEU A 195 7.86 18.22 0.61
N ASP A 196 7.26 18.04 -0.55
CA ASP A 196 6.43 19.05 -1.23
C ASP A 196 5.21 19.43 -0.37
N LEU A 197 4.54 18.43 0.22
CA LEU A 197 3.41 18.66 1.13
C LEU A 197 3.79 19.42 2.41
N ASN A 198 5.08 19.47 2.77
CA ASN A 198 5.55 20.23 3.94
C ASN A 198 5.91 21.68 3.63
N GLN A 199 6.07 22.02 2.35
CA GLN A 199 6.39 23.37 1.91
C GLN A 199 5.13 24.22 1.64
N ILE A 200 3.95 23.61 1.73
CA ILE A 200 2.62 24.23 1.62
C ILE A 200 2.11 24.54 3.04
#